data_AF-A0AA38TP49-F1
#
_entry.id   AF-A0AA38TP49-F1
#
_cell.length_a   1.000
_cell.length_b   1.000
_cell.length_c   1.000
_cell.angle_alpha   90.00
_cell.angle_beta   90.00
_cell.angle_gamma   90.00
#
_symmetry.space_group_name_H-M   'P 1'
#
loop_
_entity.id
_entity.type
_entity.pdbx_description
1 polymer ?
#
loop_
_entity_poly.entity_id
_entity_poly.type
_entity_poly.pdbx_seq_one_letter_code
_entity_poly.pdbx_strand_id
1 'polypeptide(L)'
;MKKLGRIHYKPDSLYKLYKPISTIHHAGVPFMENKNAHLKSLEKASEKLKLFMADFLDYESLCAAIAGCNGVFHTASPVPSSSVPNPEARFIVELIEPAVKGTLNVLKACCEVNIKKVVYVSSVAAK
;
A
#
# COMPACT_ATOMS: atom_id res chain seq x y z
N MET A 1 4.47 32.46 -10.25
CA MET A 1 5.20 31.32 -9.65
C MET A 1 4.78 31.19 -8.18
N LYS A 2 3.96 30.18 -7.82
CA LYS A 2 3.54 29.97 -6.42
C LYS A 2 4.41 28.86 -5.80
N LYS A 3 5.12 29.20 -4.73
CA LYS A 3 5.95 28.28 -3.92
C LYS A 3 5.06 27.17 -3.36
N LEU A 4 5.34 25.91 -3.71
CA LEU A 4 4.71 24.76 -3.06
C LEU A 4 5.19 24.70 -1.61
N GLY A 5 4.27 24.83 -0.65
CA GLY A 5 4.57 24.70 0.77
C GLY A 5 5.05 23.27 1.08
N ARG A 6 6.19 23.14 1.76
CA ARG A 6 6.62 21.88 2.36
C ARG A 6 5.65 21.51 3.48
N ILE A 7 4.91 20.43 3.30
CA ILE A 7 4.15 19.83 4.41
C ILE A 7 5.17 19.07 5.26
N HIS A 8 5.54 19.64 6.41
CA HIS A 8 6.31 18.94 7.43
C HIS A 8 5.34 18.12 8.29
N TYR A 9 5.26 16.81 8.04
CA TYR A 9 4.63 15.90 9.00
C TYR A 9 5.65 15.52 10.06
N LYS A 10 5.29 15.70 11.35
CA LYS A 10 6.09 15.16 12.47
C LYS A 10 5.91 13.63 12.49
N PRO A 11 6.99 12.84 12.33
CA PRO A 11 6.91 11.38 12.28
C PRO A 11 6.19 10.79 13.51
N ASP A 12 6.44 11.35 14.70
CA ASP A 12 5.96 10.84 16.00
C ASP A 12 4.43 10.79 16.13
N SER A 13 3.70 11.65 15.43
CA SER A 13 2.23 11.70 15.49
C SER A 13 1.56 10.56 14.72
N LEU A 14 2.18 10.07 13.64
CA LEU A 14 1.64 8.97 12.84
C LEU A 14 1.91 7.62 13.50
N TYR A 15 3.10 7.45 14.10
CA TYR A 15 3.48 6.22 14.81
C TYR A 15 2.70 5.98 16.11
N LYS A 16 2.11 7.03 16.70
CA LYS A 16 1.26 6.91 17.90
C LYS A 16 -0.17 6.47 17.60
N LEU A 17 -0.64 6.63 16.35
CA LEU A 17 -2.05 6.43 16.01
C LEU A 17 -2.36 4.99 15.52
N TYR A 18 -1.34 4.23 15.10
CA TYR A 18 -1.53 2.91 14.49
C TYR A 18 -0.46 1.92 14.99
N LYS A 19 -0.89 0.93 15.79
CA LYS A 19 -0.14 -0.29 16.08
C LYS A 19 -1.02 -1.50 15.72
N PRO A 20 -0.49 -2.55 15.06
CA PRO A 20 0.81 -2.66 14.38
C PRO A 20 0.77 -2.05 12.97
N ILE A 21 1.94 -1.75 12.40
CA ILE A 21 2.06 -1.38 10.98
C ILE A 21 2.18 -2.68 10.19
N SER A 22 1.18 -2.97 9.35
CA SER A 22 1.20 -4.07 8.39
C SER A 22 1.62 -3.55 7.01
N THR A 23 2.73 -4.04 6.49
CA THR A 23 3.11 -3.80 5.09
C THR A 23 2.68 -4.99 4.25
N ILE A 24 1.90 -4.72 3.20
CA ILE A 24 1.37 -5.71 2.27
C ILE A 24 2.24 -5.71 1.01
N HIS A 25 2.80 -6.86 0.65
CA HIS A 25 3.55 -7.04 -0.59
C HIS A 25 2.71 -7.77 -1.63
N HIS A 26 2.52 -7.15 -2.80
CA HIS A 26 1.84 -7.74 -3.95
C HIS A 26 2.45 -9.11 -4.33
N ALA A 27 1.60 -10.12 -4.56
CA ALA A 27 2.02 -11.50 -4.80
C ALA A 27 2.75 -11.74 -6.13
N GLY A 28 2.68 -10.80 -7.09
CA GLY A 28 3.44 -10.86 -8.34
C GLY A 28 4.95 -10.67 -8.20
N VAL A 29 5.44 -10.32 -7.01
CA VAL A 29 6.87 -10.26 -6.70
C VAL A 29 7.18 -11.34 -5.66
N PRO A 30 8.13 -12.26 -5.90
CA PRO A 30 8.49 -13.28 -4.91
C PRO A 30 8.82 -12.63 -3.57
N PHE A 31 8.31 -13.18 -2.46
CA PHE A 31 8.71 -12.75 -1.12
C PHE A 31 10.21 -13.01 -0.97
N MET A 32 11.01 -11.97 -1.23
CA MET A 32 12.46 -12.04 -1.12
C MET A 32 12.83 -11.44 0.22
N GLU A 33 13.22 -12.31 1.15
CA GLU A 33 13.64 -11.91 2.49
C GLU A 33 14.74 -10.83 2.45
N ASN A 34 15.64 -10.92 1.47
CA ASN A 34 16.68 -9.93 1.21
C ASN A 34 16.14 -8.54 0.84
N LYS A 35 15.02 -8.43 0.11
CA LYS A 35 14.43 -7.14 -0.26
C LYS A 35 13.84 -6.41 0.95
N ASN A 36 13.38 -7.17 1.95
CA ASN A 36 12.69 -6.63 3.12
C ASN A 36 13.56 -6.58 4.38
N ALA A 37 14.84 -7.00 4.30
CA ALA A 37 15.76 -7.00 5.43
C ALA A 37 15.89 -5.62 6.09
N HIS A 38 15.89 -4.54 5.28
CA HIS A 38 15.94 -3.16 5.76
C HIS A 38 14.73 -2.75 6.63
N LEU A 39 13.56 -3.37 6.42
CA LEU A 39 12.37 -3.13 7.25
C LEU A 39 12.52 -3.80 8.61
N LYS A 40 13.09 -5.01 8.65
CA LYS A 40 13.37 -5.74 9.88
C LYS A 40 14.47 -5.06 10.72
N SER A 41 15.36 -4.29 10.11
CA SER A 41 16.40 -3.52 10.81
C SER A 41 15.94 -2.18 11.38
N LEU A 42 14.67 -1.78 11.19
CA LEU A 42 14.15 -0.54 11.77
C LEU A 42 14.07 -0.65 13.30
N GLU A 43 14.22 0.48 13.99
CA GLU A 43 14.10 0.53 15.45
C GLU A 43 12.74 -0.03 15.90
N LYS A 44 12.76 -1.00 16.84
CA LYS A 44 11.56 -1.68 17.36
C LYS A 44 10.72 -2.44 16.31
N ALA A 45 11.30 -2.78 15.15
CA ALA A 45 10.59 -3.56 14.13
C ALA A 45 10.10 -4.90 14.66
N SER A 46 10.92 -5.64 15.41
CA SER A 46 10.53 -6.93 16.01
C SER A 46 9.30 -6.85 16.92
N GLU A 47 9.03 -5.70 17.53
CA GLU A 47 7.89 -5.48 18.43
C GLU A 47 6.66 -4.89 17.72
N LYS A 48 6.87 -4.10 16.66
CA LYS A 48 5.83 -3.22 16.07
C LYS A 48 5.52 -3.47 14.60
N LEU A 49 6.37 -4.19 13.88
CA LEU A 49 6.24 -4.48 12.46
C LEU A 49 5.87 -5.95 12.27
N LYS A 50 4.78 -6.18 11.55
CA LYS A 50 4.43 -7.50 11.03
C LYS A 50 4.34 -7.40 9.52
N LEU A 51 5.05 -8.29 8.83
CA LEU A 51 5.02 -8.37 7.37
C LEU A 51 4.03 -9.45 6.98
N PHE A 52 3.10 -9.11 6.08
CA PHE A 52 2.12 -10.03 5.53
C PHE A 52 2.35 -10.13 4.02
N MET A 53 2.28 -11.35 3.51
CA MET A 53 2.19 -11.58 2.08
C MET A 53 0.71 -11.51 1.70
N ALA A 54 0.33 -10.55 0.86
CA ALA A 54 -1.04 -10.41 0.41
C ALA A 54 -1.08 -9.72 -0.96
N ASP A 55 -1.87 -10.26 -1.87
CA ASP A 55 -2.10 -9.60 -3.15
C ASP A 55 -3.25 -8.60 -3.00
N PHE A 56 -3.05 -7.35 -3.38
CA PHE A 56 -4.14 -6.38 -3.35
C PHE A 56 -5.26 -6.71 -4.35
N LEU A 57 -5.02 -7.62 -5.31
CA LEU A 57 -6.05 -8.19 -6.18
C LEU A 57 -6.78 -9.39 -5.56
N ASP A 58 -6.25 -9.96 -4.46
CA ASP A 58 -6.85 -11.03 -3.67
C ASP A 58 -7.49 -10.45 -2.39
N TYR A 59 -8.81 -10.37 -2.43
CA TYR A 59 -9.63 -9.80 -1.37
C TYR A 59 -9.48 -10.52 -0.02
N GLU A 60 -9.38 -11.84 -0.02
CA GLU A 60 -9.30 -12.62 1.23
C GLU A 60 -7.95 -12.40 1.91
N SER A 61 -6.87 -12.35 1.11
CA SER A 61 -5.53 -12.04 1.62
C SER A 61 -5.47 -10.63 2.25
N LEU A 62 -6.20 -9.67 1.69
CA LEU A 62 -6.32 -8.33 2.24
C LEU A 62 -7.11 -8.31 3.55
N CYS A 63 -8.25 -9.00 3.62
CA CYS A 63 -9.04 -9.09 4.86
C CYS A 63 -8.21 -9.68 6.00
N ALA A 64 -7.47 -10.76 5.74
CA ALA A 64 -6.59 -11.38 6.70
C ALA A 64 -5.45 -10.44 7.15
N ALA A 65 -4.83 -9.71 6.23
CA ALA A 65 -3.74 -8.78 6.54
C ALA A 65 -4.20 -7.53 7.30
N ILE A 66 -5.42 -7.04 7.04
CA ILE A 66 -5.98 -5.82 7.63
C ILE A 66 -6.66 -6.10 8.98
N ALA A 67 -7.13 -7.32 9.23
CA ALA A 67 -7.81 -7.69 10.46
C ALA A 67 -7.02 -7.30 11.72
N GLY A 68 -7.69 -6.63 12.66
CA GLY A 68 -7.09 -6.15 13.90
C GLY A 68 -6.32 -4.82 13.79
N CYS A 69 -6.22 -4.23 12.60
CA CYS A 69 -5.66 -2.88 12.44
C CYS A 69 -6.65 -1.80 12.89
N ASN A 70 -6.14 -0.64 13.34
CA ASN A 70 -6.99 0.53 13.63
C ASN A 70 -7.18 1.47 12.42
N GLY A 71 -6.33 1.33 11.41
CA GLY A 71 -6.36 2.09 10.17
C GLY A 71 -5.39 1.53 9.15
N VAL A 72 -5.54 1.96 7.91
CA VAL A 72 -4.79 1.44 6.76
C VAL A 72 -4.15 2.58 5.98
N PHE A 73 -2.89 2.41 5.60
CA PHE A 73 -2.20 3.24 4.63
C PHE A 73 -2.11 2.47 3.31
N HIS A 74 -2.89 2.88 2.31
CA HIS A 74 -2.82 2.31 0.97
C HIS A 74 -1.77 3.06 0.15
N THR A 75 -0.59 2.46 0.03
CA THR A 75 0.54 2.98 -0.75
C THR A 75 0.81 2.16 -2.01
N ALA A 76 0.11 1.03 -2.20
CA ALA A 76 0.34 0.14 -3.33
C ALA A 76 -0.12 0.81 -4.64
N SER A 77 0.80 0.91 -5.59
CA SER A 77 0.56 1.38 -6.95
C SER A 77 1.17 0.38 -7.93
N PRO A 78 0.45 -0.01 -9.00
CA PRO A 78 1.03 -0.78 -10.08
C PRO A 78 2.15 0.02 -10.77
N VAL A 79 3.15 -0.71 -11.26
CA VAL A 79 4.28 -0.16 -12.04
C VAL A 79 4.36 -0.94 -13.35
N PRO A 80 4.18 -0.29 -14.51
CA PRO A 80 4.25 -0.97 -15.81
C PRO A 80 5.67 -1.46 -16.10
N SER A 81 5.84 -2.61 -16.78
CA SER A 81 7.18 -3.10 -17.17
C SER A 81 7.80 -2.32 -18.37
N SER A 82 9.12 -2.37 -18.60
CA SER A 82 9.84 -1.37 -19.40
C SER A 82 9.89 -1.56 -20.93
N SER A 83 9.38 -2.64 -21.54
CA SER A 83 9.52 -2.85 -23.00
C SER A 83 8.26 -3.38 -23.68
N VAL A 84 7.60 -2.60 -24.56
CA VAL A 84 6.65 -3.18 -25.54
C VAL A 84 6.12 -2.22 -26.63
N PRO A 85 5.53 -2.76 -27.74
CA PRO A 85 5.14 -2.05 -28.97
C PRO A 85 3.83 -1.22 -28.93
N ASN A 86 2.91 -1.47 -27.98
CA ASN A 86 1.63 -0.75 -27.90
C ASN A 86 1.41 -0.15 -26.49
N PRO A 87 1.75 1.14 -26.30
CA PRO A 87 1.71 1.79 -25.00
C PRO A 87 0.30 1.96 -24.42
N GLU A 88 -0.71 2.21 -25.25
CA GLU A 88 -2.06 2.61 -24.80
C GLU A 88 -2.84 1.44 -24.18
N ALA A 89 -2.95 0.33 -24.93
CA ALA A 89 -3.65 -0.87 -24.46
C ALA A 89 -3.06 -1.40 -23.15
N ARG A 90 -1.74 -1.26 -22.99
CA ARG A 90 -1.04 -1.72 -21.81
C ARG A 90 -1.15 -0.78 -20.63
N PHE A 91 -1.26 0.53 -20.85
CA PHE A 91 -1.54 1.48 -19.78
C PHE A 91 -2.86 1.15 -19.08
N ILE A 92 -3.88 0.75 -19.83
CA ILE A 92 -5.16 0.32 -19.25
C ILE A 92 -5.00 -0.96 -18.43
N VAL A 93 -4.41 -2.01 -19.00
CA VAL A 93 -4.33 -3.35 -18.39
C VAL A 93 -3.31 -3.45 -17.25
N GLU A 94 -2.14 -2.81 -17.38
CA GLU A 94 -1.07 -2.92 -16.37
C GLU A 94 -1.10 -1.81 -15.32
N LEU A 95 -1.77 -0.69 -15.58
CA LEU A 95 -1.82 0.42 -14.63
C LEU A 95 -3.25 0.73 -14.16
N ILE A 96 -4.15 1.09 -15.06
CA ILE A 96 -5.47 1.62 -14.67
C ILE A 96 -6.34 0.55 -14.01
N GLU A 97 -6.58 -0.57 -14.68
CA GLU A 97 -7.39 -1.66 -14.15
C GLU A 97 -6.90 -2.18 -12.79
N PRO A 98 -5.61 -2.53 -12.60
CA PRO A 98 -5.12 -2.99 -11.31
C PRO A 98 -5.12 -1.88 -10.25
N ALA A 99 -4.85 -0.62 -10.60
CA ALA A 99 -4.92 0.48 -9.64
C ALA A 99 -6.35 0.66 -9.12
N VAL A 100 -7.34 0.67 -10.01
CA VAL A 100 -8.76 0.81 -9.65
C VAL A 100 -9.24 -0.41 -8.86
N LYS A 101 -9.06 -1.62 -9.40
CA LYS A 101 -9.52 -2.86 -8.78
C LYS A 101 -8.86 -3.09 -7.42
N GLY A 102 -7.55 -2.86 -7.34
CA GLY A 102 -6.78 -2.99 -6.10
C GLY A 102 -7.22 -2.03 -5.02
N THR A 103 -7.41 -0.76 -5.38
CA THR A 103 -7.91 0.25 -4.43
C THR A 103 -9.30 -0.11 -3.93
N LEU A 104 -10.20 -0.54 -4.82
CA LEU A 104 -11.54 -0.99 -4.44
C LEU A 104 -11.52 -2.19 -3.49
N ASN A 105 -10.67 -3.18 -3.75
CA ASN A 105 -10.51 -4.33 -2.87
C ASN A 105 -10.04 -3.93 -1.48
N VAL A 106 -9.03 -3.06 -1.37
CA VAL A 106 -8.52 -2.57 -0.08
C VAL A 106 -9.60 -1.82 0.69
N LEU A 107 -10.36 -0.94 0.02
CA LEU A 107 -11.46 -0.22 0.67
C LEU A 107 -12.58 -1.16 1.13
N LYS A 108 -12.95 -2.14 0.33
CA LYS A 108 -13.95 -3.16 0.71
C LYS A 108 -13.47 -3.99 1.92
N ALA A 109 -12.22 -4.45 1.89
CA ALA A 109 -11.65 -5.23 3.00
C ALA A 109 -11.59 -4.40 4.29
N CYS A 110 -11.25 -3.11 4.18
CA CYS A 110 -11.32 -2.16 5.30
C CYS A 110 -12.73 -2.05 5.88
N CYS A 111 -13.77 -1.97 5.03
CA CYS A 111 -15.16 -1.93 5.47
C CYS A 111 -15.55 -3.22 6.19
N GLU A 112 -15.21 -4.38 5.63
CA GLU A 112 -15.53 -5.70 6.19
C GLU A 112 -14.97 -5.86 7.61
N VAL A 113 -13.72 -5.49 7.83
CA VAL A 113 -13.06 -5.59 9.15
C VAL A 113 -13.20 -4.33 10.01
N ASN A 114 -14.16 -3.45 9.69
CA ASN A 114 -14.55 -2.28 10.48
C ASN A 114 -13.47 -1.21 10.70
N ILE A 115 -12.56 -1.04 9.75
CA ILE A 115 -11.55 0.03 9.76
C ILE A 115 -12.21 1.40 9.71
N LYS A 116 -11.79 2.32 10.59
CA LYS A 116 -12.38 3.66 10.72
C LYS A 116 -11.68 4.74 9.90
N LYS A 117 -10.42 4.52 9.52
CA LYS A 117 -9.60 5.50 8.79
C LYS A 117 -8.70 4.81 7.78
N VAL A 118 -8.78 5.26 6.54
CA VAL A 118 -7.90 4.85 5.44
C VAL A 118 -7.19 6.10 4.91
N VAL A 119 -5.87 6.02 4.78
CA VAL A 119 -5.05 7.04 4.12
C VAL A 119 -4.59 6.46 2.79
N TYR A 120 -5.00 7.06 1.68
CA TYR A 120 -4.64 6.64 0.33
C TYR A 120 -3.61 7.60 -0.27
N VAL A 121 -2.57 7.08 -0.91
CA VAL A 121 -1.58 7.89 -1.62
C VAL A 121 -2.06 8.15 -3.05
N SER A 122 -2.45 9.41 -3.31
CA SER A 122 -2.75 9.90 -4.66
C SER A 122 -1.53 10.60 -5.29
N SER A 123 -1.63 10.91 -6.58
CA SER A 123 -0.63 11.64 -7.35
C SER A 123 -1.21 12.93 -7.91
N VAL A 124 -0.36 13.93 -8.15
CA VAL A 124 -0.75 15.16 -8.88
C VAL A 124 -1.21 14.90 -10.32
N ALA A 125 -0.95 13.70 -10.84
CA ALA A 125 -1.47 13.22 -12.12
C ALA A 125 -2.97 12.86 -12.07
N ALA A 126 -3.52 12.57 -10.89
CA ALA A 126 -4.95 12.38 -10.70
C ALA A 126 -5.63 13.76 -10.67
N LYS A 127 -6.30 14.13 -11.76
CA LYS A 127 -7.01 15.39 -11.93
C LYS A 127 -8.38 15.16 -12.55
#